data_AF-A0A024JYF5-F1
#
_entry.id   AF-A0A024JYF5-F1
#
_cell.length_a   1.000
_cell.length_b   1.000
_cell.length_c   1.000
_cell.angle_alpha   90.00
_cell.angle_beta   90.00
_cell.angle_gamma   90.00
#
_symmetry.space_group_name_H-M   'P 1'
#
loop_
_entity.id
_entity.type
_entity.pdbx_description
1 polymer ?
#
loop_
_entity_poly.entity_id
_entity_poly.type
_entity_poly.pdbx_seq_one_letter_code
_entity_poly.pdbx_strand_id
1 'polypeptide(L)'
;MVEHDVRARSDVATEGSQGVSEPAGRLRRFGRQSAPGSQEPDGARKRRRNPGAGVIKLLGRLWIPLLIVAVLTAGGFTVSRLHGIFGSEKRQSYADTRVKDSKPFNPKHLKYEVFGAPGTVADISYFDVNADPQHINGVTLPWSMDLSTTLPSIVGNVVAQGDTDTIGCRIIVDGTVKSEKVSHEVNAFTYCVLTAA
;
A
#
# COMPACT_ATOMS: atom_id res chain seq x y z
N MET A 1 -9.01 42.03 -8.85
CA MET A 1 -9.75 41.27 -9.87
C MET A 1 -8.89 40.04 -10.19
N VAL A 2 -8.72 39.06 -9.31
CA VAL A 2 -9.68 38.42 -8.37
C VAL A 2 -10.92 37.96 -9.14
N GLU A 3 -10.94 36.72 -9.62
CA GLU A 3 -11.65 35.61 -8.97
C GLU A 3 -11.39 34.28 -9.73
N HIS A 4 -11.15 33.16 -9.04
CA HIS A 4 -11.58 31.81 -9.46
C HIS A 4 -11.31 30.74 -8.37
N ASP A 5 -12.20 30.68 -7.38
CA ASP A 5 -12.59 29.45 -6.67
C ASP A 5 -13.50 28.61 -7.64
N VAL A 6 -13.84 27.32 -7.48
CA VAL A 6 -13.94 26.37 -6.36
C VAL A 6 -13.49 24.98 -6.89
N ARG A 7 -12.98 23.99 -6.13
CA ARG A 7 -13.66 23.32 -5.00
C ARG A 7 -12.81 22.20 -4.36
N ALA A 8 -12.46 22.36 -3.09
CA ALA A 8 -12.12 21.23 -2.22
C ALA A 8 -13.35 20.33 -1.98
N ARG A 9 -13.16 19.03 -1.70
CA ARG A 9 -14.27 18.13 -1.35
C ARG A 9 -13.92 17.31 -0.11
N SER A 10 -14.55 17.70 1.00
CA SER A 10 -14.35 17.16 2.34
C SER A 10 -15.11 15.85 2.59
N ASP A 11 -14.76 15.26 3.72
CA ASP A 11 -15.26 14.04 4.34
C ASP A 11 -16.79 13.86 4.36
N VAL A 12 -17.23 12.61 4.21
CA VAL A 12 -18.52 12.15 4.75
C VAL A 12 -18.32 10.79 5.41
N ALA A 13 -18.18 10.82 6.75
CA ALA A 13 -18.56 9.68 7.56
C ALA A 13 -20.09 9.71 7.76
N THR A 14 -20.74 8.55 7.80
CA THR A 14 -22.14 8.46 8.23
C THR A 14 -22.32 7.20 9.07
N GLU A 15 -22.71 7.45 10.31
CA GLU A 15 -23.05 6.48 11.33
C GLU A 15 -24.54 6.12 11.23
N GLY A 16 -24.96 4.99 11.81
CA GLY A 16 -26.35 4.84 12.26
C GLY A 16 -27.19 3.72 11.64
N SER A 17 -27.21 2.60 12.37
CA SER A 17 -28.44 1.88 12.79
C SER A 17 -29.50 1.47 11.75
N GLN A 18 -29.66 0.15 11.60
CA GLN A 18 -30.99 -0.46 11.47
C GLN A 18 -31.01 -1.84 12.15
N GLY A 19 -31.49 -1.88 13.40
CA GLY A 19 -31.89 -3.12 14.04
C GLY A 19 -33.27 -3.54 13.55
N VAL A 20 -33.46 -4.83 13.24
CA VAL A 20 -34.77 -5.39 12.92
C VAL A 20 -35.16 -6.41 13.98
N SER A 21 -36.39 -6.25 14.46
CA SER A 21 -36.96 -6.85 15.66
C SER A 21 -37.36 -8.32 15.53
N GLU A 22 -37.33 -9.00 16.67
CA GLU A 22 -38.06 -10.23 16.98
C GLU A 22 -39.58 -10.09 16.69
N PRO A 23 -40.31 -11.21 16.61
CA PRO A 23 -41.37 -11.34 17.63
C PRO A 23 -41.54 -12.76 18.20
N ALA A 24 -41.60 -12.82 19.52
CA ALA A 24 -42.15 -13.96 20.24
C ALA A 24 -43.71 -13.97 20.22
N GLY A 25 -44.28 -15.18 20.33
CA GLY A 25 -45.60 -15.36 20.95
C GLY A 25 -46.80 -15.60 20.04
N ARG A 26 -47.27 -16.85 19.99
CA ARG A 26 -48.70 -17.16 19.82
C ARG A 26 -49.17 -18.22 20.81
N LEU A 27 -49.65 -17.76 21.96
CA LEU A 27 -50.43 -18.56 22.90
C LEU A 27 -51.85 -18.83 22.34
N ARG A 28 -52.33 -20.06 22.56
CA ARG A 28 -53.71 -20.61 22.55
C ARG A 28 -53.63 -22.02 21.94
N ARG A 29 -54.20 -23.06 22.56
CA ARG A 29 -55.56 -23.11 23.11
C ARG A 29 -55.69 -24.15 24.23
N PHE A 30 -56.24 -23.75 25.38
CA PHE A 30 -56.77 -24.67 26.40
C PHE A 30 -57.93 -25.50 25.80
N GLY A 31 -57.98 -26.81 26.08
CA GLY A 31 -58.92 -27.72 25.41
C GLY A 31 -59.21 -29.04 26.14
N ARG A 32 -59.94 -28.94 27.27
CA ARG A 32 -60.73 -30.00 27.93
C ARG A 32 -60.02 -31.23 28.54
N GLN A 33 -60.31 -31.42 29.83
CA GLN A 33 -60.20 -32.67 30.57
C GLN A 33 -61.26 -33.69 30.10
N SER A 34 -60.97 -34.99 30.24
CA SER A 34 -61.97 -36.06 30.33
C SER A 34 -61.44 -37.25 31.16
N ALA A 35 -61.95 -37.37 32.40
CA ALA A 35 -62.11 -38.54 33.28
C ALA A 35 -60.96 -39.58 33.53
N PRO A 36 -60.85 -40.14 34.76
CA PRO A 36 -59.93 -41.22 35.10
C PRO A 36 -60.54 -42.62 34.93
N GLY A 37 -59.70 -43.67 34.81
CA GLY A 37 -60.14 -45.06 34.78
C GLY A 37 -59.06 -46.07 35.17
N SER A 38 -59.33 -46.84 36.23
CA SER A 38 -58.76 -48.15 36.61
C SER A 38 -57.23 -48.36 36.60
N GLN A 39 -56.66 -48.53 37.80
CA GLN A 39 -55.43 -49.32 38.03
C GLN A 39 -55.78 -50.82 38.02
N GLU A 40 -54.90 -51.69 37.53
CA GLU A 40 -54.70 -53.06 38.01
C GLU A 40 -53.29 -53.58 37.60
N PRO A 41 -52.75 -54.66 38.21
CA PRO A 41 -51.30 -54.71 38.50
C PRO A 41 -50.47 -55.76 37.74
N ASP A 42 -49.15 -55.67 37.99
CA ASP A 42 -48.08 -56.67 37.84
C ASP A 42 -48.14 -57.73 36.72
N GLY A 43 -47.40 -57.44 35.65
CA GLY A 43 -46.91 -58.42 34.68
C GLY A 43 -45.37 -58.43 34.65
N ALA A 44 -44.73 -59.21 35.52
CA ALA A 44 -43.28 -59.30 35.64
C ALA A 44 -42.59 -59.86 34.37
N ARG A 45 -42.34 -59.00 33.38
CA ARG A 45 -41.72 -59.38 32.10
C ARG A 45 -40.24 -59.71 32.29
N LYS A 46 -39.93 -61.00 32.55
CA LYS A 46 -38.57 -61.55 32.68
C LYS A 46 -37.62 -61.01 31.60
N ARG A 47 -36.79 -60.04 31.97
CA ARG A 47 -35.74 -59.47 31.13
C ARG A 47 -34.63 -60.51 30.95
N ARG A 48 -34.74 -61.37 29.93
CA ARG A 48 -33.65 -62.28 29.51
C ARG A 48 -32.40 -61.45 29.22
N ARG A 49 -31.48 -61.39 30.19
CA ARG A 49 -30.13 -60.86 30.00
C ARG A 49 -29.36 -61.89 29.18
N ASN A 50 -29.30 -61.71 27.87
CA ASN A 50 -28.36 -62.46 27.03
C ASN A 50 -26.94 -61.90 27.30
N PRO A 51 -25.99 -62.68 27.85
CA PRO A 51 -24.66 -62.18 28.21
C PRO A 51 -23.75 -61.93 27.01
N GLY A 52 -24.09 -62.40 25.81
CA GLY A 52 -23.29 -62.23 24.58
C GLY A 52 -23.20 -60.80 24.02
N ALA A 53 -23.94 -59.83 24.58
CA ALA A 53 -24.01 -58.47 24.04
C ALA A 53 -22.86 -57.53 24.48
N GLY A 54 -21.90 -57.99 25.28
CA GLY A 54 -20.76 -57.19 25.73
C GLY A 54 -19.73 -56.93 24.64
N VAL A 55 -19.22 -58.00 24.03
CA VAL A 55 -18.12 -57.94 23.03
C VAL A 55 -18.56 -57.23 21.75
N ILE A 56 -19.76 -57.52 21.25
CA ILE A 56 -20.29 -56.89 20.02
C ILE A 56 -20.61 -55.41 20.23
N LYS A 57 -21.04 -54.98 21.44
CA LYS A 57 -21.18 -53.55 21.75
C LYS A 57 -19.85 -52.83 21.83
N LEU A 58 -18.78 -53.49 22.29
CA LEU A 58 -17.44 -52.92 22.27
C LEU A 58 -16.97 -52.72 20.82
N LEU A 59 -17.16 -53.73 19.97
CA LEU A 59 -16.78 -53.72 18.56
C LEU A 59 -17.53 -52.63 17.77
N GLY A 60 -18.83 -52.45 18.00
CA GLY A 60 -19.61 -51.35 17.41
C GLY A 60 -19.33 -49.95 18.01
N ARG A 61 -18.65 -49.86 19.16
CA ARG A 61 -18.25 -48.58 19.78
C ARG A 61 -16.84 -48.14 19.38
N LEU A 62 -16.01 -49.07 18.89
CA LEU A 62 -14.64 -48.87 18.45
C LEU A 62 -14.50 -48.08 17.12
N TRP A 63 -15.58 -47.93 16.34
CA TRP A 63 -15.52 -47.19 15.07
C TRP A 63 -15.23 -45.69 15.25
N ILE A 64 -15.73 -45.06 16.32
CA ILE A 64 -15.47 -43.63 16.63
C ILE A 64 -14.00 -43.39 16.99
N PRO A 65 -13.36 -44.08 17.96
CA PRO A 65 -11.95 -43.88 18.23
C PRO A 65 -11.06 -44.26 17.04
N LEU A 66 -11.42 -45.27 16.25
CA LEU A 66 -10.68 -45.61 15.03
C LEU A 66 -10.76 -44.49 13.98
N LEU A 67 -11.93 -43.88 13.77
CA LEU A 67 -12.08 -42.70 12.90
C LEU A 67 -11.32 -41.49 13.45
N ILE A 68 -11.33 -41.23 14.76
CA ILE A 68 -10.56 -40.14 15.38
C ILE A 68 -9.07 -40.35 15.11
N VAL A 69 -8.53 -41.56 15.32
CA VAL A 69 -7.13 -41.88 15.03
C VAL A 69 -6.82 -41.71 13.55
N ALA A 70 -7.70 -42.17 12.65
CA ALA A 70 -7.51 -42.02 11.19
C ALA A 70 -7.53 -40.55 10.73
N VAL A 71 -8.38 -39.70 11.31
CA VAL A 71 -8.42 -38.26 11.02
C VAL A 71 -7.18 -37.55 11.57
N LEU A 72 -6.73 -37.91 12.79
CA LEU A 72 -5.52 -37.34 13.39
C LEU A 72 -4.26 -37.71 12.60
N THR A 73 -4.12 -38.96 12.14
CA THR A 73 -2.98 -39.37 11.32
C THR A 73 -3.00 -38.73 9.95
N ALA A 74 -4.15 -38.68 9.27
CA ALA A 74 -4.28 -38.02 7.96
C ALA A 74 -4.00 -36.50 8.05
N GLY A 75 -4.61 -35.82 9.02
CA GLY A 75 -4.40 -34.38 9.25
C GLY A 75 -2.97 -34.06 9.64
N GLY A 76 -2.40 -34.79 10.61
CA GLY A 76 -1.00 -34.62 11.04
C GLY A 76 0.02 -34.92 9.92
N PHE A 77 -0.25 -35.92 9.08
CA PHE A 77 0.58 -36.22 7.91
C PHE A 77 0.52 -35.11 6.85
N THR A 78 -0.67 -34.54 6.61
CA THR A 78 -0.84 -33.42 5.66
C THR A 78 -0.12 -32.16 6.17
N VAL A 79 -0.29 -31.81 7.44
CA VAL A 79 0.37 -30.65 8.06
C VAL A 79 1.90 -30.82 8.11
N SER A 80 2.41 -32.01 8.40
CA SER A 80 3.86 -32.28 8.42
C SER A 80 4.46 -32.28 7.01
N ARG A 81 3.74 -32.75 5.98
CA ARG A 81 4.16 -32.62 4.58
C ARG A 81 4.22 -31.17 4.11
N LEU A 82 3.23 -30.34 4.49
CA LEU A 82 3.24 -28.91 4.19
C LEU A 82 4.40 -28.20 4.89
N HIS A 83 4.60 -28.41 6.19
CA HIS A 83 5.74 -27.85 6.92
C HIS A 83 7.09 -28.34 6.39
N GLY A 84 7.19 -29.59 5.92
CA GLY A 84 8.40 -30.12 5.29
C GLY A 84 8.78 -29.42 3.99
N ILE A 85 7.79 -29.08 3.15
CA ILE A 85 8.04 -28.38 1.88
C ILE A 85 8.35 -26.90 2.09
N PHE A 86 7.67 -26.21 3.01
CA PHE A 86 7.88 -24.78 3.25
C PHE A 86 8.94 -24.45 4.32
N GLY A 87 9.37 -25.42 5.12
CA GLY A 87 10.34 -25.26 6.21
C GLY A 87 11.72 -25.89 5.97
N SER A 88 11.92 -26.66 4.89
CA SER A 88 13.22 -27.26 4.56
C SER A 88 14.15 -26.35 3.76
N GLU A 89 13.63 -25.27 3.16
CA GLU A 89 14.47 -24.18 2.68
C GLU A 89 15.15 -23.56 3.90
N LYS A 90 16.47 -23.83 4.06
CA LYS A 90 17.35 -23.04 4.94
C LYS A 90 16.99 -21.59 4.66
N ARG A 91 16.47 -20.86 5.66
CA ARG A 91 16.06 -19.46 5.49
C ARG A 91 17.26 -18.67 5.00
N GLN A 92 17.36 -18.49 3.68
CA GLN A 92 18.45 -17.73 3.09
C GLN A 92 18.38 -16.36 3.74
N SER A 93 19.52 -15.92 4.28
CA SER A 93 19.58 -14.68 5.02
C SER A 93 19.35 -13.54 4.05
N TYR A 94 18.09 -13.12 3.93
CA TYR A 94 17.66 -11.96 3.14
C TYR A 94 18.30 -10.66 3.64
N ALA A 95 19.05 -10.71 4.74
CA ALA A 95 19.92 -9.64 5.21
C ALA A 95 21.26 -9.53 4.43
N ASP A 96 21.79 -10.59 3.81
CA ASP A 96 23.09 -10.52 3.10
C ASP A 96 22.97 -9.88 1.71
N THR A 97 21.86 -10.10 0.99
CA THR A 97 21.61 -9.47 -0.31
C THR A 97 21.14 -8.02 -0.21
N ARG A 98 20.54 -7.58 0.91
CA ARG A 98 20.05 -6.20 1.07
C ARG A 98 21.13 -5.16 1.32
N VAL A 99 22.34 -5.57 1.73
CA VAL A 99 23.46 -4.67 2.03
C VAL A 99 24.43 -4.56 0.85
N LYS A 100 24.53 -5.59 0.02
CA LYS A 100 25.55 -5.68 -1.04
C LYS A 100 25.18 -5.08 -2.40
N ASP A 101 23.91 -4.71 -2.62
CA ASP A 101 23.46 -4.00 -3.83
C ASP A 101 22.93 -2.58 -3.55
N SER A 102 23.22 -2.05 -2.35
CA SER A 102 23.25 -0.60 -2.16
C SER A 102 24.49 -0.05 -2.85
N LYS A 103 24.41 0.12 -4.18
CA LYS A 103 25.37 0.94 -4.92
C LYS A 103 25.51 2.29 -4.20
N PRO A 104 26.72 2.87 -4.12
CA PRO A 104 26.90 4.20 -3.54
C PRO A 104 25.85 5.15 -4.12
N PHE A 105 25.18 5.88 -3.24
CA PHE A 105 24.12 6.81 -3.60
C PHE A 105 24.78 8.03 -4.26
N ASN A 106 25.23 7.85 -5.50
CA ASN A 106 25.95 8.85 -6.25
C ASN A 106 25.04 10.07 -6.36
N PRO A 107 25.41 11.21 -5.75
CA PRO A 107 24.60 12.41 -5.84
C PRO A 107 24.51 12.79 -7.32
N LYS A 108 23.29 13.06 -7.76
CA LYS A 108 23.03 13.58 -9.08
C LYS A 108 23.54 15.00 -9.16
N HIS A 109 24.28 15.30 -10.22
CA HIS A 109 24.82 16.63 -10.47
C HIS A 109 23.94 17.35 -11.47
N LEU A 110 23.23 18.37 -10.99
CA LEU A 110 22.40 19.28 -11.78
C LEU A 110 23.16 20.59 -11.94
N LYS A 111 23.31 21.08 -13.17
CA LYS A 111 23.91 22.39 -13.43
C LYS A 111 22.96 23.25 -14.26
N TYR A 112 22.66 24.43 -13.75
CA TYR A 112 22.00 25.48 -14.52
C TYR A 112 23.05 26.37 -15.17
N GLU A 113 22.86 26.70 -16.45
CA GLU A 113 23.66 27.67 -17.18
C GLU A 113 22.74 28.66 -17.88
N VAL A 114 23.05 29.95 -17.78
CA VAL A 114 22.37 31.03 -18.50
C VAL A 114 23.43 31.82 -19.25
N PHE A 115 23.23 32.00 -20.56
CA PHE A 115 24.17 32.62 -21.47
C PHE A 115 23.48 33.68 -22.34
N GLY A 116 24.23 34.69 -22.75
CA GLY A 116 23.76 35.82 -23.55
C GLY A 116 24.95 36.60 -24.09
N ALA A 117 24.72 37.82 -24.56
CA ALA A 117 25.82 38.69 -24.97
C ALA A 117 26.78 39.00 -23.78
N PRO A 118 28.10 39.11 -24.02
CA PRO A 118 29.06 39.37 -22.95
C PRO A 118 28.82 40.77 -22.34
N GLY A 119 28.69 40.82 -21.01
CA GLY A 119 28.40 42.06 -20.28
C GLY A 119 26.91 42.39 -20.11
N THR A 120 26.01 41.61 -20.71
CA THR A 120 24.56 41.66 -20.43
C THR A 120 24.27 41.42 -18.95
N VAL A 121 23.28 42.16 -18.45
CA VAL A 121 22.76 42.01 -17.09
C VAL A 121 21.42 41.29 -17.17
N ALA A 122 21.23 40.29 -16.31
CA ALA A 122 20.01 39.50 -16.26
C ALA A 122 19.53 39.23 -14.83
N ASP A 123 18.21 39.13 -14.69
CA ASP A 123 17.53 38.65 -13.50
C ASP A 123 17.21 37.16 -13.71
N ILE A 124 17.62 36.31 -12.77
CA ILE A 124 17.53 34.85 -12.89
C ILE A 124 16.74 34.30 -11.71
N SER A 125 15.83 33.38 -12.01
CA SER A 125 15.05 32.64 -11.01
C SER A 125 15.22 31.14 -11.23
N TYR A 126 15.55 30.38 -10.19
CA TYR A 126 15.78 28.93 -10.29
C TYR A 126 15.31 28.18 -9.03
N PHE A 127 15.08 26.88 -9.14
CA PHE A 127 14.82 26.03 -7.96
C PHE A 127 16.10 25.37 -7.43
N ASP A 128 16.31 25.49 -6.12
CA ASP A 128 17.40 24.83 -5.39
C ASP A 128 17.14 23.32 -5.17
N VAL A 129 18.09 22.58 -4.59
CA VAL A 129 17.98 21.14 -4.24
C VAL A 129 16.76 20.80 -3.37
N ASN A 130 16.25 21.77 -2.61
CA ASN A 130 15.08 21.66 -1.76
C ASN A 130 13.75 22.00 -2.48
N ALA A 131 13.81 22.30 -3.78
CA ALA A 131 12.73 22.90 -4.58
C ALA A 131 12.28 24.30 -4.12
N ASP A 132 13.08 24.99 -3.29
CA ASP A 132 12.85 26.37 -2.91
C ASP A 132 13.21 27.33 -4.07
N PRO A 133 12.34 28.29 -4.43
CA PRO A 133 12.62 29.27 -5.46
C PRO A 133 13.66 30.29 -4.98
N GLN A 134 14.80 30.31 -5.66
CA GLN A 134 15.85 31.30 -5.51
C GLN A 134 15.75 32.33 -6.63
N HIS A 135 16.00 33.59 -6.31
CA HIS A 135 15.90 34.70 -7.25
C HIS A 135 17.06 35.66 -7.03
N ILE A 136 17.79 35.95 -8.10
CA ILE A 136 18.96 36.82 -8.11
C ILE A 136 18.77 37.90 -9.18
N ASN A 137 19.00 39.15 -8.79
CA ASN A 137 18.83 40.31 -9.67
C ASN A 137 20.18 40.83 -10.13
N GLY A 138 20.24 41.37 -11.33
CA GLY A 138 21.37 42.16 -11.82
C GLY A 138 22.67 41.37 -12.02
N VAL A 139 22.61 40.08 -12.35
CA VAL A 139 23.83 39.27 -12.54
C VAL A 139 24.36 39.35 -13.98
N THR A 140 25.69 39.45 -14.11
CA THR A 140 26.36 39.51 -15.42
C THR A 140 26.42 38.12 -16.05
N LEU A 141 26.09 38.03 -17.35
CA LEU A 141 26.18 36.79 -18.12
C LEU A 141 27.60 36.57 -18.70
N PRO A 142 28.04 35.29 -18.87
CA PRO A 142 27.31 34.06 -18.57
C PRO A 142 27.33 33.68 -17.07
N TRP A 143 26.23 33.12 -16.59
CA TRP A 143 26.06 32.65 -15.21
C TRP A 143 25.88 31.14 -15.17
N SER A 144 26.37 30.48 -14.11
CA SER A 144 26.13 29.06 -13.89
C SER A 144 26.08 28.69 -12.40
N MET A 145 25.27 27.70 -12.06
CA MET A 145 25.11 27.17 -10.71
C MET A 145 25.14 25.64 -10.73
N ASP A 146 26.00 25.05 -9.90
CA ASP A 146 26.13 23.61 -9.72
C ASP A 146 25.44 23.17 -8.43
N LEU A 147 24.50 22.22 -8.54
CA LEU A 147 23.71 21.66 -7.46
C LEU A 147 23.91 20.14 -7.39
N SER A 148 24.00 19.59 -6.19
CA SER A 148 24.13 18.14 -5.97
C SER A 148 23.02 17.63 -5.07
N THR A 149 22.32 16.58 -5.49
CA THR A 149 21.19 16.02 -4.73
C THR A 149 21.23 14.50 -4.69
N THR A 150 20.80 13.93 -3.56
CA THR A 150 20.61 12.49 -3.36
C THR A 150 19.17 12.06 -3.63
N LEU A 151 18.32 12.93 -4.17
CA LEU A 151 16.98 12.54 -4.61
C LEU A 151 17.05 11.75 -5.94
N PRO A 152 16.26 10.67 -6.09
CA PRO A 152 16.28 9.86 -7.30
C PRO A 152 15.63 10.57 -8.51
N SER A 153 14.70 11.49 -8.26
CA SER A 153 14.05 12.32 -9.26
C SER A 153 14.35 13.80 -8.99
N ILE A 154 14.50 14.56 -10.06
CA ILE A 154 14.86 15.99 -10.05
C ILE A 154 13.89 16.73 -10.94
N VAL A 155 13.26 17.77 -10.39
CA VAL A 155 12.55 18.79 -11.17
C VAL A 155 13.39 20.05 -11.13
N GLY A 156 13.80 20.53 -12.30
CA GLY A 156 14.56 21.76 -12.46
C GLY A 156 13.76 22.78 -13.26
N ASN A 157 13.76 24.03 -12.82
CA ASN A 157 13.31 25.16 -13.61
C ASN A 157 14.32 26.29 -13.45
N VAL A 158 14.69 26.91 -14.57
CA VAL A 158 15.47 28.15 -14.59
C VAL A 158 14.82 29.11 -15.58
N VAL A 159 14.61 30.33 -15.15
CA VAL A 159 14.04 31.45 -15.90
C VAL A 159 15.06 32.57 -15.88
N ALA A 160 15.29 33.21 -17.02
CA ALA A 160 16.18 34.37 -17.12
C ALA A 160 15.57 35.45 -18.02
N GLN A 161 15.68 36.70 -17.57
CA GLN A 161 15.30 37.90 -18.31
C GLN A 161 16.50 38.84 -18.35
N GLY A 162 16.89 39.32 -19.52
CA GLY A 162 18.04 40.22 -19.66
C GLY A 162 17.75 41.46 -20.51
N ASP A 163 18.66 42.42 -20.47
CA ASP A 163 18.63 43.67 -21.26
C ASP A 163 19.16 43.51 -22.70
N THR A 164 19.17 42.27 -23.21
CA THR A 164 19.80 41.87 -24.48
C THR A 164 18.80 41.37 -25.51
N ASP A 165 19.17 41.39 -26.79
CA ASP A 165 18.37 40.84 -27.88
C ASP A 165 18.41 39.31 -27.96
N THR A 166 19.29 38.64 -27.20
CA THR A 166 19.42 37.17 -27.23
C THR A 166 19.90 36.60 -25.90
N ILE A 167 19.07 35.74 -25.30
CA ILE A 167 19.39 35.02 -24.07
C ILE A 167 19.04 33.53 -24.22
N GLY A 168 19.87 32.68 -23.62
CA GLY A 168 19.70 31.24 -23.60
C GLY A 168 19.84 30.66 -22.20
N CYS A 169 19.13 29.58 -21.95
CA CYS A 169 19.27 28.75 -20.76
C CYS A 169 19.61 27.32 -21.17
N ARG A 170 20.31 26.62 -20.28
CA ARG A 170 20.66 25.22 -20.42
C ARG A 170 20.66 24.54 -19.05
N ILE A 171 20.09 23.33 -19.02
CA ILE A 171 20.08 22.45 -17.85
C ILE A 171 20.88 21.20 -18.20
N ILE A 172 21.93 20.95 -17.42
CA ILE A 172 22.82 19.79 -17.57
C ILE A 172 22.59 18.86 -16.38
N VAL A 173 22.43 17.56 -16.65
CA VAL A 173 22.39 16.53 -15.60
C VAL A 173 23.44 15.48 -15.90
N ASP A 174 24.29 15.18 -14.91
CA ASP A 174 25.40 14.24 -14.99
C ASP A 174 26.27 14.48 -16.25
N GLY A 175 26.58 15.76 -16.53
CA GLY A 175 27.36 16.19 -17.70
C GLY A 175 26.61 16.17 -19.04
N THR A 176 25.35 15.72 -19.09
CA THR A 176 24.53 15.67 -20.31
C THR A 176 23.53 16.82 -20.36
N VAL A 177 23.48 17.57 -21.47
CA VAL A 177 22.42 18.56 -21.71
C VAL A 177 21.06 17.87 -21.78
N LYS A 178 20.11 18.29 -20.93
CA LYS A 178 18.73 17.74 -20.89
C LYS A 178 17.67 18.70 -21.39
N SER A 179 17.90 20.00 -21.21
CA SER A 179 17.02 21.07 -21.67
C SER A 179 17.90 22.24 -22.10
N GLU A 180 17.63 22.81 -23.27
CA GLU A 180 18.31 24.00 -23.79
C GLU A 180 17.31 24.81 -24.63
N LYS A 181 17.28 26.11 -24.39
CA LYS A 181 16.32 27.04 -25.00
C LYS A 181 16.99 28.39 -25.18
N VAL A 182 16.93 28.93 -26.39
CA VAL A 182 17.41 30.28 -26.74
C VAL A 182 16.22 31.09 -27.26
N SER A 183 16.14 32.35 -26.83
CA SER A 183 15.15 33.32 -27.29
C SER A 183 15.84 34.52 -27.93
N HIS A 184 15.18 35.12 -28.92
CA HIS A 184 15.67 36.25 -29.71
C HIS A 184 14.60 37.34 -29.76
N GLU A 185 14.55 38.17 -28.73
CA GLU A 185 13.53 39.21 -28.51
C GLU A 185 14.17 40.43 -27.86
N VAL A 186 13.60 41.62 -28.05
CA VAL A 186 14.05 42.84 -27.35
C VAL A 186 13.72 42.68 -25.86
N ASN A 187 14.71 42.83 -24.99
CA ASN A 187 14.69 42.39 -23.59
C ASN A 187 14.39 40.88 -23.46
N ALA A 188 15.25 40.07 -24.06
CA ALA A 188 15.04 38.64 -24.24
C ALA A 188 14.71 37.92 -22.91
N PHE A 189 13.68 37.08 -22.98
CA PHE A 189 13.22 36.22 -21.91
C PHE A 189 13.36 34.76 -22.33
N THR A 190 13.87 33.91 -21.44
CA THR A 190 13.96 32.46 -21.69
C THR A 190 13.61 31.66 -20.42
N TYR A 191 13.15 30.43 -20.63
CA TYR A 191 12.88 29.48 -19.57
C TYR A 191 13.26 28.06 -20.02
N CYS A 192 13.82 27.30 -19.09
CA CYS A 192 14.16 25.90 -19.25
C CYS A 192 13.52 25.11 -18.12
N VAL A 193 12.77 24.06 -18.48
CA VAL A 193 12.18 23.12 -17.53
C VAL A 193 12.75 21.73 -17.78
N LEU A 194 12.98 21.00 -16.70
CA LEU A 194 13.41 19.61 -16.70
C LEU A 194 12.60 18.80 -15.69
N THR A 195 12.10 17.66 -16.13
CA THR A 195 11.60 16.59 -15.26
C THR A 195 12.43 15.33 -15.52
N ALA A 196 13.26 14.94 -14.57
CA ALA A 196 14.06 13.72 -14.63
C ALA A 196 13.64 12.77 -13.50
N ALA A 197 13.49 11.48 -13.80
CA ALA A 197 13.09 10.41 -12.88
C ALA A 197 13.86 9.12 -13.22
#